data_AF-A0A1Y3MXA8-F1
#
_entry.id   AF-A0A1Y3MXA8-F1
#
_cell.length_a   1.000
_cell.length_b   1.000
_cell.length_c   1.000
_cell.angle_alpha   90.00
_cell.angle_beta   90.00
_cell.angle_gamma   90.00
#
_symmetry.space_group_name_H-M   'P 1'
#
loop_
_entity.id
_entity.type
_entity.pdbx_description
1 polymer ?
#
loop_
_entity_poly.entity_id
_entity_poly.type
_entity_poly.pdbx_seq_one_letter_code
_entity_poly.pdbx_strand_id
1 'polypeptide(L)'
;MNGGALYLSDGSNIDFTNDKPINFENNEFQENYADFFGGAIYSEFSKLNTASVKECIIKNNHAGIMGGGIYSPKSISQTLFSLDDVMFKNNKVYSNDDNYSSKPSYITLDTKFDSHPLNFTTGANIPLLFSLHNDFDNIVYDYTKYYSITLKVSLIRKNEIANENYDEDEDKKSVNLIGNVGTFVYGICELKNFKILAVPDIYILKFVVEGLEEYIEIKSNDIEIQINTCDDNQIEMKNKNGILYCEEPICNKNCPVNSTAICIKGSTKNVNNNENNICKCTEGWKGFTCNEKIYENLSPIKKSIIIENSIITIIIISNIIFILYNRNQRIINDIGVTKMVLFSIGIFIYFTIMSMTIKSYEEGSQNEINPKISNEEICNENNVNILKKIL
;
A
#
# COMPACT_ATOMS: atom_id res chain seq x y z
N MET A 1 -39.80 1.61 18.01
CA MET A 1 -40.04 0.53 18.98
C MET A 1 -38.84 -0.40 19.03
N ASN A 2 -38.46 -0.87 20.23
CA ASN A 2 -37.38 -1.83 20.45
C ASN A 2 -37.97 -3.15 20.93
N GLY A 3 -37.41 -4.29 20.50
CA GLY A 3 -37.89 -5.62 20.88
C GLY A 3 -39.20 -5.96 20.18
N GLY A 4 -39.13 -6.64 19.03
CA GLY A 4 -40.35 -6.94 18.27
C GLY A 4 -41.28 -7.96 18.93
N ALA A 5 -40.71 -8.87 19.73
CA ALA A 5 -41.47 -9.78 20.60
C ALA A 5 -41.29 -9.44 22.08
N LEU A 6 -40.03 -9.29 22.52
CA LEU A 6 -39.68 -9.07 23.91
C LEU A 6 -38.78 -7.85 24.06
N TYR A 7 -39.15 -7.02 25.03
CA TYR A 7 -38.31 -5.95 25.56
C TYR A 7 -38.07 -6.25 27.04
N LEU A 8 -36.81 -6.50 27.41
CA LEU A 8 -36.39 -6.83 28.76
C LEU A 8 -35.57 -5.68 29.33
N SER A 9 -36.06 -5.08 30.41
CA SER A 9 -35.37 -4.01 31.13
C SER A 9 -35.32 -4.28 32.62
N ASP A 10 -34.40 -3.61 33.28
CA ASP A 10 -34.37 -3.57 34.73
C ASP A 10 -35.66 -2.95 35.29
N GLY A 11 -36.19 -3.57 36.36
CA GLY A 11 -37.28 -2.98 37.14
C GLY A 11 -36.75 -1.92 38.11
N SER A 12 -37.66 -1.15 38.73
CA SER A 12 -37.29 -0.09 39.68
C SER A 12 -36.61 -0.59 40.96
N ASN A 13 -36.79 -1.87 41.32
CA ASN A 13 -36.18 -2.53 42.46
C ASN A 13 -35.50 -3.83 42.00
N ILE A 14 -34.26 -3.73 41.54
CA ILE A 14 -33.45 -4.92 41.23
C ILE A 14 -32.99 -5.49 42.57
N ASP A 15 -33.60 -6.60 43.00
CA ASP A 15 -33.09 -7.37 44.12
C ASP A 15 -31.82 -8.10 43.65
N PHE A 16 -30.67 -7.56 44.04
CA PHE A 16 -29.38 -8.17 43.73
C PHE A 16 -29.16 -9.48 44.48
N THR A 17 -29.94 -9.77 45.52
CA THR A 17 -29.77 -10.93 46.41
C THR A 17 -30.65 -12.12 46.05
N ASN A 18 -31.76 -11.90 45.36
CA ASN A 18 -32.65 -12.97 44.90
C ASN A 18 -32.62 -13.09 43.38
N ASP A 19 -31.81 -14.01 42.87
CA ASP A 19 -31.80 -14.38 41.47
C ASP A 19 -33.06 -15.19 41.14
N LYS A 20 -34.08 -14.50 40.62
CA LYS A 20 -35.21 -15.17 39.98
C LYS A 20 -34.77 -15.60 38.59
N PRO A 21 -34.68 -16.92 38.31
CA PRO A 21 -34.22 -17.39 37.01
C PRO A 21 -35.24 -17.03 35.94
N ILE A 22 -34.76 -16.48 34.83
CA ILE A 22 -35.52 -16.40 33.58
C ILE A 22 -35.15 -17.65 32.77
N ASN A 23 -36.15 -18.40 32.32
CA ASN A 23 -35.94 -19.61 31.53
C ASN A 23 -36.61 -19.44 30.16
N PHE A 24 -35.85 -19.63 29.09
CA PHE A 24 -36.33 -19.75 27.72
C PHE A 24 -36.20 -21.20 27.27
N GLU A 25 -37.29 -21.95 27.33
CA GLU A 25 -37.32 -23.36 26.91
C GLU A 25 -38.30 -23.57 25.76
N ASN A 26 -37.83 -24.17 24.66
CA ASN A 26 -38.66 -24.55 23.51
C ASN A 26 -39.44 -23.39 22.88
N ASN A 27 -38.84 -22.19 22.84
CA ASN A 27 -39.48 -21.01 22.28
C ASN A 27 -39.12 -20.82 20.80
N GLU A 28 -40.08 -20.34 20.02
CA GLU A 28 -39.87 -19.91 18.65
C GLU A 28 -40.26 -18.44 18.47
N PHE A 29 -39.26 -17.60 18.21
CA PHE A 29 -39.44 -16.20 17.87
C PHE A 29 -39.37 -16.05 16.34
N GLN A 30 -40.52 -15.92 15.70
CA GLN A 30 -40.63 -15.88 14.25
C GLN A 30 -41.35 -14.62 13.75
N GLU A 31 -40.84 -14.02 12.67
CA GLU A 31 -41.51 -12.94 11.91
C GLU A 31 -41.86 -11.70 12.75
N ASN A 32 -41.07 -11.44 13.79
CA ASN A 32 -41.21 -10.25 14.60
C ASN A 32 -40.51 -9.05 13.95
N TYR A 33 -41.00 -7.85 14.26
CA TYR A 33 -40.51 -6.61 13.69
C TYR A 33 -40.29 -5.55 14.79
N ALA A 34 -39.13 -4.90 14.76
CA ALA A 34 -38.82 -3.72 15.56
C ALA A 34 -38.39 -2.55 14.67
N ASP A 35 -38.87 -1.33 14.96
CA ASP A 35 -38.50 -0.15 14.17
C ASP A 35 -37.00 0.17 14.28
N PHE A 36 -36.39 -0.14 15.43
CA PHE A 36 -35.01 0.24 15.71
C PHE A 36 -34.14 -0.98 16.04
N PHE A 37 -34.34 -1.61 17.18
CA PHE A 37 -33.39 -2.60 17.71
C PHE A 37 -34.07 -3.88 18.17
N GLY A 38 -33.41 -5.02 17.94
CA GLY A 38 -33.83 -6.32 18.50
C GLY A 38 -35.12 -6.82 17.87
N GLY A 39 -35.06 -7.32 16.63
CA GLY A 39 -36.25 -7.67 15.87
C GLY A 39 -37.12 -8.73 16.55
N ALA A 40 -36.52 -9.66 17.30
CA ALA A 40 -37.22 -10.50 18.26
C ALA A 40 -37.06 -9.99 19.69
N ILE A 41 -35.82 -9.91 20.17
CA ILE A 41 -35.52 -9.62 21.58
C ILE A 41 -34.63 -8.39 21.68
N TYR A 42 -35.04 -7.44 22.50
CA TYR A 42 -34.19 -6.36 22.97
C TYR A 42 -34.02 -6.52 24.48
N SER A 43 -32.77 -6.53 24.97
CA SER A 43 -32.52 -6.66 26.40
C SER A 43 -31.47 -5.69 26.91
N GLU A 44 -31.89 -4.82 27.81
CA GLU A 44 -31.02 -4.02 28.68
C GLU A 44 -31.04 -4.50 30.13
N PHE A 45 -31.66 -5.65 30.38
CA PHE A 45 -31.81 -6.26 31.70
C PHE A 45 -30.48 -6.80 32.22
N SER A 46 -29.97 -6.21 33.30
CA SER A 46 -28.61 -6.41 33.83
C SER A 46 -28.27 -7.81 34.34
N LYS A 47 -29.25 -8.70 34.46
CA LYS A 47 -29.07 -10.09 34.94
C LYS A 47 -29.45 -11.15 33.89
N LEU A 48 -29.67 -10.76 32.63
CA LEU A 48 -30.09 -11.72 31.62
C LEU A 48 -29.04 -12.82 31.36
N ASN A 49 -27.76 -12.55 31.65
CA ASN A 49 -26.68 -13.53 31.60
C ASN A 49 -26.89 -14.77 32.48
N THR A 50 -27.73 -14.68 33.52
CA THR A 50 -28.10 -15.80 34.39
C THR A 50 -29.28 -16.63 33.86
N ALA A 51 -29.91 -16.20 32.77
CA ALA A 51 -31.05 -16.90 32.21
C ALA A 51 -30.64 -18.24 31.61
N SER A 52 -31.48 -19.26 31.82
CA SER A 52 -31.32 -20.56 31.17
C SER A 52 -32.01 -20.55 29.82
N VAL A 53 -31.32 -21.01 28.77
CA VAL A 53 -31.87 -21.12 27.43
C VAL A 53 -31.71 -22.55 26.95
N LYS A 54 -32.77 -23.12 26.40
CA LYS A 54 -32.78 -24.48 25.86
C LYS A 54 -33.68 -24.57 24.64
N GLU A 55 -33.14 -25.11 23.55
CA GLU A 55 -33.89 -25.48 22.35
C GLU A 55 -34.73 -24.32 21.79
N CYS A 56 -34.13 -23.13 21.68
CA CYS A 56 -34.83 -21.94 21.18
C CYS A 56 -34.50 -21.65 19.71
N ILE A 57 -35.48 -21.13 18.97
CA ILE A 57 -35.35 -20.79 17.55
C ILE A 57 -35.69 -19.31 17.38
N ILE A 58 -34.80 -18.55 16.72
CA ILE A 58 -35.02 -17.14 16.36
C ILE A 58 -34.86 -17.01 14.85
N LYS A 59 -35.96 -16.82 14.13
CA LYS A 59 -35.94 -16.83 12.66
C LYS A 59 -36.82 -15.77 11.99
N ASN A 60 -36.38 -15.31 10.82
CA ASN A 60 -37.13 -14.38 9.97
C ASN A 60 -37.56 -13.08 10.68
N ASN A 61 -36.86 -12.66 11.74
CA ASN A 61 -37.16 -11.42 12.44
C ASN A 61 -36.45 -10.23 11.77
N HIS A 62 -36.96 -9.02 12.00
CA HIS A 62 -36.45 -7.80 11.39
C HIS A 62 -36.29 -6.65 12.38
N ALA A 63 -35.17 -5.94 12.28
CA ALA A 63 -34.94 -4.67 12.98
C ALA A 63 -34.55 -3.57 11.99
N GLY A 64 -34.94 -2.33 12.26
CA GLY A 64 -34.61 -1.20 11.37
C GLY A 64 -33.16 -0.72 11.46
N ILE A 65 -32.50 -0.84 12.62
CA ILE A 65 -31.13 -0.33 12.86
C ILE A 65 -30.14 -1.47 13.11
N MET A 66 -30.30 -2.28 14.16
CA MET A 66 -29.36 -3.36 14.52
C MET A 66 -30.03 -4.51 15.27
N GLY A 67 -29.44 -5.70 15.18
CA GLY A 67 -29.86 -6.90 15.89
C GLY A 67 -31.21 -7.40 15.37
N GLY A 68 -31.24 -7.88 14.14
CA GLY A 68 -32.45 -8.40 13.50
C GLY A 68 -33.11 -9.52 14.30
N GLY A 69 -32.34 -10.35 15.01
CA GLY A 69 -32.86 -11.28 16.00
C GLY A 69 -32.81 -10.69 17.42
N ILE A 70 -31.60 -10.63 18.00
CA ILE A 70 -31.39 -10.12 19.36
C ILE A 70 -30.56 -8.84 19.34
N TYR A 71 -30.88 -7.88 20.20
CA TYR A 71 -30.04 -6.72 20.43
C TYR A 71 -29.80 -6.45 21.92
N SER A 72 -28.54 -6.13 22.26
CA SER A 72 -28.08 -5.79 23.61
C SER A 72 -27.39 -4.39 23.61
N PRO A 73 -28.00 -3.36 24.23
CA PRO A 73 -27.46 -1.99 24.28
C PRO A 73 -26.40 -1.78 25.37
N LYS A 74 -26.14 -2.79 26.22
CA LYS A 74 -25.19 -2.73 27.33
C LYS A 74 -24.22 -3.90 27.20
N SER A 75 -23.34 -4.09 28.19
CA SER A 75 -22.40 -5.22 28.17
C SER A 75 -23.15 -6.54 27.99
N ILE A 76 -22.78 -7.31 26.96
CA ILE A 76 -23.38 -8.62 26.69
C ILE A 76 -23.13 -9.60 27.85
N SER A 77 -22.06 -9.40 28.63
CA SER A 77 -21.72 -10.21 29.80
C SER A 77 -22.78 -10.17 30.91
N GLN A 78 -23.65 -9.16 30.88
CA GLN A 78 -24.72 -8.91 31.85
C GLN A 78 -26.10 -9.02 31.22
N THR A 79 -26.25 -8.46 30.01
CA THR A 79 -27.55 -8.23 29.39
C THR A 79 -27.95 -9.25 28.32
N LEU A 80 -27.14 -10.29 28.15
CA LEU A 80 -27.42 -11.38 27.22
C LEU A 80 -27.12 -12.73 27.86
N PHE A 81 -27.99 -13.71 27.60
CA PHE A 81 -27.79 -15.11 27.94
C PHE A 81 -26.82 -15.82 26.98
N SER A 82 -26.42 -17.06 27.29
CA SER A 82 -25.63 -17.86 26.34
C SER A 82 -26.41 -18.16 25.06
N LEU A 83 -25.77 -17.95 23.91
CA LEU A 83 -26.36 -18.17 22.60
C LEU A 83 -26.17 -19.61 22.08
N ASP A 84 -25.48 -20.48 22.83
CA ASP A 84 -25.09 -21.83 22.38
C ASP A 84 -26.29 -22.71 22.01
N ASP A 85 -27.41 -22.56 22.74
CA ASP A 85 -28.64 -23.34 22.55
C ASP A 85 -29.72 -22.61 21.71
N VAL A 86 -29.30 -21.60 20.94
CA VAL A 86 -30.20 -20.80 20.09
C VAL A 86 -29.90 -21.03 18.62
N MET A 87 -30.91 -21.51 17.89
CA MET A 87 -30.84 -21.62 16.43
C MET A 87 -31.30 -20.32 15.76
N PHE A 88 -30.38 -19.65 15.07
CA PHE A 88 -30.68 -18.45 14.29
C PHE A 88 -30.88 -18.75 12.80
N LYS A 89 -31.88 -18.13 12.17
CA LYS A 89 -32.13 -18.26 10.73
C LYS A 89 -32.75 -17.02 10.09
N ASN A 90 -32.06 -16.42 9.11
CA ASN A 90 -32.59 -15.34 8.26
C ASN A 90 -33.16 -14.14 9.04
N ASN A 91 -32.56 -13.77 10.17
CA ASN A 91 -32.94 -12.52 10.84
C ASN A 91 -32.18 -11.36 10.17
N LYS A 92 -32.86 -10.24 9.95
CA LYS A 92 -32.35 -9.20 9.06
C LYS A 92 -32.40 -7.81 9.66
N VAL A 93 -31.44 -7.02 9.22
CA VAL A 93 -31.47 -5.57 9.27
C VAL A 93 -31.41 -5.09 7.83
N TYR A 94 -32.45 -4.38 7.39
CA TYR A 94 -32.70 -4.14 5.96
C TYR A 94 -32.68 -5.44 5.15
N SER A 95 -31.64 -5.64 4.33
CA SER A 95 -31.46 -6.81 3.47
C SER A 95 -30.31 -7.71 3.93
N ASN A 96 -29.58 -7.33 4.97
CA ASN A 96 -28.41 -8.05 5.47
C ASN A 96 -28.81 -8.93 6.64
N ASP A 97 -28.18 -10.10 6.73
CA ASP A 97 -28.38 -10.99 7.86
C ASP A 97 -27.70 -10.40 9.11
N ASP A 98 -28.46 -10.26 10.19
CA ASP A 98 -28.01 -9.75 11.48
C ASP A 98 -28.79 -10.50 12.57
N ASN A 99 -28.23 -11.64 13.00
CA ASN A 99 -28.87 -12.53 13.96
C ASN A 99 -28.85 -11.96 15.37
N TYR A 100 -27.75 -11.33 15.74
CA TYR A 100 -27.58 -10.69 17.02
C TYR A 100 -26.52 -9.60 16.91
N SER A 101 -26.73 -8.51 17.63
CA SER A 101 -25.79 -7.40 17.68
C SER A 101 -25.84 -6.71 19.04
N SER A 102 -24.85 -5.89 19.30
CA SER A 102 -24.82 -4.99 20.44
C SER A 102 -24.41 -3.60 20.00
N LYS A 103 -24.46 -2.64 20.91
CA LYS A 103 -23.93 -1.30 20.62
C LYS A 103 -22.43 -1.36 20.27
N PRO A 104 -21.91 -0.34 19.56
CA PRO A 104 -20.47 -0.16 19.45
C PRO A 104 -19.79 -0.19 20.82
N SER A 105 -18.70 -0.92 20.92
CA SER A 105 -17.99 -1.21 22.17
C SER A 105 -16.57 -0.65 22.15
N TYR A 106 -15.83 -0.95 21.07
CA TYR A 106 -14.44 -0.52 20.96
C TYR A 106 -14.02 -0.24 19.51
N ILE A 107 -12.91 0.48 19.38
CA ILE A 107 -12.25 0.80 18.11
C ILE A 107 -10.87 0.15 18.08
N THR A 108 -10.49 -0.46 16.96
CA THR A 108 -9.12 -0.91 16.69
C THR A 108 -8.46 -0.03 15.65
N LEU A 109 -7.13 0.11 15.75
CA LEU A 109 -6.31 0.64 14.68
C LEU A 109 -5.81 -0.54 13.85
N ASP A 110 -6.23 -0.61 12.59
CA ASP A 110 -5.93 -1.70 11.68
C ASP A 110 -4.67 -1.43 10.84
N THR A 111 -4.21 -0.18 10.77
CA THR A 111 -2.93 0.16 10.17
C THR A 111 -1.79 -0.50 10.93
N LYS A 112 -0.99 -1.31 10.22
CA LYS A 112 0.21 -1.95 10.77
C LYS A 112 1.43 -1.08 10.52
N PHE A 113 2.29 -0.99 11.52
CA PHE A 113 3.58 -0.33 11.40
C PHE A 113 4.72 -1.27 11.78
N ASP A 114 5.81 -1.23 11.01
CA ASP A 114 6.92 -2.19 11.13
C ASP A 114 8.02 -1.76 12.12
N SER A 115 7.98 -0.54 12.65
CA SER A 115 9.05 0.02 13.49
C SER A 115 8.50 0.91 14.61
N HIS A 116 9.26 1.06 15.70
CA HIS A 116 8.93 1.98 16.80
C HIS A 116 10.23 2.63 17.33
N PRO A 117 10.31 3.96 17.48
CA PRO A 117 9.30 4.95 17.09
C PRO A 117 9.13 5.04 15.55
N LEU A 118 7.97 5.50 15.10
CA LEU A 118 7.71 5.70 13.68
C LEU A 118 8.40 6.96 13.18
N ASN A 119 9.21 6.86 12.13
CA ASN A 119 9.92 8.00 11.56
C ASN A 119 9.14 8.58 10.39
N PHE A 120 8.76 9.86 10.49
CA PHE A 120 8.10 10.61 9.42
C PHE A 120 8.79 11.94 9.18
N THR A 121 8.81 12.39 7.93
CA THR A 121 9.14 13.79 7.61
C THR A 121 7.91 14.66 7.79
N THR A 122 8.08 15.90 8.23
CA THR A 122 6.91 16.79 8.39
C THR A 122 6.22 17.03 7.03
N GLY A 123 4.89 16.98 6.99
CA GLY A 123 4.12 17.05 5.73
C GLY A 123 3.85 15.70 5.08
N ALA A 124 4.47 14.61 5.54
CA ALA A 124 4.21 13.27 5.05
C ALA A 124 2.75 12.84 5.27
N ASN A 125 2.25 12.03 4.34
CA ASN A 125 0.93 11.43 4.42
C ASN A 125 1.00 10.11 5.20
N ILE A 126 0.19 9.99 6.25
CA ILE A 126 0.17 8.85 7.17
C ILE A 126 -1.25 8.25 7.11
N PRO A 127 -1.53 7.31 6.19
CA PRO A 127 -2.85 6.73 6.10
C PRO A 127 -3.17 5.90 7.35
N LEU A 128 -4.27 6.24 8.03
CA LEU A 128 -4.77 5.49 9.19
C LEU A 128 -6.11 4.82 8.86
N LEU A 129 -6.26 3.56 9.24
CA LEU A 129 -7.46 2.76 9.09
C LEU A 129 -7.91 2.27 10.45
N PHE A 130 -9.17 2.52 10.79
CA PHE A 130 -9.77 2.07 12.03
C PHE A 130 -11.04 1.26 11.75
N SER A 131 -11.31 0.28 12.59
CA SER A 131 -12.58 -0.45 12.60
C SER A 131 -13.28 -0.34 13.95
N LEU A 132 -14.60 -0.28 13.90
CA LEU A 132 -15.50 -0.16 15.02
C LEU A 132 -16.19 -1.51 15.26
N HIS A 133 -16.04 -2.03 16.47
CA HIS A 133 -16.51 -3.35 16.86
C HIS A 133 -17.55 -3.25 17.97
N ASN A 134 -18.46 -4.20 17.99
CA ASN A 134 -19.39 -4.41 19.10
C ASN A 134 -18.80 -5.39 20.13
N ASP A 135 -19.57 -5.70 21.17
CA ASP A 135 -19.13 -6.63 22.23
C ASP A 135 -18.93 -8.08 21.76
N PHE A 136 -19.39 -8.43 20.56
CA PHE A 136 -19.19 -9.75 19.95
C PHE A 136 -17.95 -9.79 19.04
N ASP A 137 -17.11 -8.76 19.08
CA ASP A 137 -15.96 -8.59 18.19
C ASP A 137 -16.34 -8.54 16.69
N ASN A 138 -17.59 -8.21 16.39
CA ASN A 138 -18.08 -8.02 15.02
C ASN A 138 -18.00 -6.54 14.63
N ILE A 139 -17.65 -6.28 13.37
CA ILE A 139 -17.70 -4.92 12.79
C ILE A 139 -19.13 -4.40 12.81
N VAL A 140 -19.30 -3.17 13.29
CA VAL A 140 -20.62 -2.52 13.38
C VAL A 140 -21.02 -1.90 12.06
N TYR A 141 -22.04 -2.47 11.41
CA TYR A 141 -22.63 -1.92 10.19
C TYR A 141 -23.83 -1.02 10.53
N ASP A 142 -23.57 0.25 10.84
CA ASP A 142 -24.63 1.24 11.06
C ASP A 142 -25.13 1.82 9.72
N TYR A 143 -26.02 1.10 9.04
CA TYR A 143 -26.63 1.52 7.77
C TYR A 143 -27.41 2.83 7.89
N THR A 144 -27.90 3.15 9.09
CA THR A 144 -28.76 4.31 9.35
C THR A 144 -27.99 5.55 9.80
N LYS A 145 -26.71 5.39 10.13
CA LYS A 145 -25.86 6.42 10.76
C LYS A 145 -26.40 6.89 12.12
N TYR A 146 -27.10 6.01 12.84
CA TYR A 146 -27.64 6.28 14.17
C TYR A 146 -26.58 6.76 15.17
N TYR A 147 -25.40 6.13 15.20
CA TYR A 147 -24.37 6.43 16.20
C TYR A 147 -23.46 7.60 15.83
N SER A 148 -23.40 8.02 14.56
CA SER A 148 -22.63 9.17 14.06
C SER A 148 -21.29 9.42 14.79
N ILE A 149 -20.43 8.41 14.82
CA ILE A 149 -19.19 8.41 15.61
C ILE A 149 -18.08 9.13 14.84
N THR A 150 -17.47 10.11 15.50
CA THR A 150 -16.33 10.86 14.96
C THR A 150 -15.06 10.46 15.71
N LEU A 151 -14.03 10.09 14.96
CA LEU A 151 -12.69 9.85 15.47
C LEU A 151 -11.80 11.03 15.16
N LYS A 152 -11.07 11.51 16.16
CA LYS A 152 -10.12 12.61 16.04
C LYS A 152 -8.76 12.16 16.51
N VAL A 153 -7.77 12.41 15.66
CA VAL A 153 -6.37 12.20 15.97
C VAL A 153 -5.80 13.51 16.50
N SER A 154 -5.09 13.41 17.62
CA SER A 154 -4.38 14.51 18.28
C SER A 154 -2.92 14.13 18.45
N LEU A 155 -2.09 15.15 18.61
CA LEU A 155 -0.65 14.99 18.72
C LEU A 155 -0.16 15.77 19.93
N ILE A 156 0.61 15.13 20.80
CA ILE A 156 1.17 15.74 22.02
C ILE A 156 2.67 15.54 22.00
N ARG A 157 3.44 16.58 22.28
CA ARG A 157 4.90 16.46 22.34
C ARG A 157 5.33 15.63 23.55
N LYS A 158 6.33 14.75 23.40
CA LYS A 158 6.68 13.78 24.45
C LYS A 158 7.28 14.41 25.71
N ASN A 159 8.10 15.46 25.57
CA ASN A 159 8.90 16.05 26.66
C ASN A 159 8.09 16.78 27.74
N GLU A 160 7.37 17.81 27.36
CA GLU A 160 5.98 17.53 27.16
C GLU A 160 5.16 17.12 28.41
N ILE A 161 4.55 15.95 28.27
CA ILE A 161 3.78 15.15 29.23
C ILE A 161 4.45 15.04 30.63
N ALA A 162 5.76 15.23 30.73
CA ALA A 162 6.48 15.13 32.00
C ALA A 162 6.32 16.35 32.93
N ASN A 163 5.81 17.50 32.45
CA ASN A 163 5.70 18.72 33.24
C ASN A 163 4.22 19.04 33.54
N GLU A 164 3.80 19.05 34.81
CA GLU A 164 2.38 19.27 35.20
C GLU A 164 1.87 20.73 35.06
N ASN A 165 2.73 21.69 34.69
CA ASN A 165 2.35 23.09 34.49
C ASN A 165 2.33 23.44 33.01
N TYR A 166 1.19 23.19 32.37
CA TYR A 166 1.01 23.34 30.93
C TYR A 166 0.18 24.54 30.53
N ASP A 167 0.67 25.28 29.53
CA ASP A 167 -0.03 26.40 28.91
C ASP A 167 -0.47 25.98 27.49
N GLU A 168 -1.76 25.70 27.30
CA GLU A 168 -2.34 25.15 26.04
C GLU A 168 -2.13 26.03 24.80
N ASP A 169 -1.76 27.30 24.98
CA ASP A 169 -1.67 28.27 23.87
C ASP A 169 -0.33 28.25 23.11
N GLU A 170 0.73 27.64 23.67
CA GLU A 170 2.01 27.48 22.96
C GLU A 170 1.96 26.37 21.90
N ASP A 171 1.20 25.30 22.15
CA ASP A 171 1.09 24.12 21.26
C ASP A 171 0.34 24.39 19.95
N LYS A 172 -0.62 25.32 19.96
CA LYS A 172 -1.34 25.71 18.72
C LYS A 172 -0.40 26.29 17.66
N LYS A 173 0.80 26.72 18.03
CA LYS A 173 1.79 27.27 17.09
C LYS A 173 2.78 26.23 16.56
N SER A 174 2.96 25.10 17.23
CA SER A 174 3.98 24.10 16.88
C SER A 174 3.45 22.97 15.98
N VAL A 175 2.14 22.67 16.05
CA VAL A 175 1.53 21.56 15.33
C VAL A 175 0.30 22.02 14.53
N ASN A 176 0.18 21.52 13.31
CA ASN A 176 -1.03 21.57 12.52
C ASN A 176 -1.29 20.20 11.88
N LEU A 177 -2.47 19.64 12.15
CA LEU A 177 -2.89 18.35 11.62
C LEU A 177 -3.90 18.57 10.49
N ILE A 178 -3.75 17.85 9.39
CA ILE A 178 -4.68 17.89 8.25
C ILE A 178 -5.30 16.51 8.09
N GLY A 179 -6.61 16.43 7.88
CA GLY A 179 -7.30 15.15 7.69
C GLY A 179 -7.28 14.25 8.93
N ASN A 180 -7.16 14.84 10.11
CA ASN A 180 -7.06 14.15 11.40
C ASN A 180 -8.42 13.82 12.03
N VAL A 181 -9.52 14.15 11.36
CA VAL A 181 -10.88 13.87 11.80
C VAL A 181 -11.54 12.99 10.74
N GLY A 182 -12.18 11.91 11.19
CA GLY A 182 -12.93 11.00 10.32
C GLY A 182 -14.18 10.49 11.02
N THR A 183 -15.10 9.94 10.24
CA THR A 183 -16.34 9.35 10.75
C THR A 183 -16.43 7.91 10.32
N PHE A 184 -16.97 7.05 11.18
CA PHE A 184 -17.18 5.65 10.82
C PHE A 184 -18.32 5.52 9.82
N VAL A 185 -18.04 4.86 8.70
CA VAL A 185 -19.01 4.50 7.66
C VAL A 185 -18.95 2.98 7.52
N TYR A 186 -20.08 2.31 7.81
CA TYR A 186 -20.14 0.84 7.84
C TYR A 186 -19.07 0.21 8.74
N GLY A 187 -18.83 0.85 9.89
CA GLY A 187 -17.87 0.38 10.88
C GLY A 187 -16.41 0.66 10.54
N ILE A 188 -16.11 1.38 9.45
CA ILE A 188 -14.75 1.70 9.03
C ILE A 188 -14.53 3.21 9.01
N CYS A 189 -13.40 3.68 9.56
CA CYS A 189 -12.96 5.07 9.47
C CYS A 189 -11.58 5.13 8.79
N GLU A 190 -11.51 5.80 7.64
CA GLU A 190 -10.29 5.93 6.84
C GLU A 190 -9.78 7.37 6.83
N LEU A 191 -8.58 7.60 7.36
CA LEU A 191 -7.89 8.88 7.29
C LEU A 191 -6.83 8.85 6.18
N LYS A 192 -7.27 8.73 4.92
CA LYS A 192 -6.39 8.57 3.74
C LYS A 192 -5.41 9.73 3.51
N ASN A 193 -5.82 10.93 3.94
CA ASN A 193 -5.11 12.17 3.72
C ASN A 193 -4.58 12.78 5.03
N PHE A 194 -4.39 11.97 6.07
CA PHE A 194 -3.88 12.44 7.34
C PHE A 194 -2.41 12.88 7.19
N LYS A 195 -2.13 14.14 7.53
CA LYS A 195 -0.79 14.73 7.47
C LYS A 195 -0.46 15.46 8.76
N ILE A 196 0.80 15.36 9.15
CA ILE A 196 1.35 16.01 10.34
C ILE A 196 2.30 17.12 9.92
N LEU A 197 1.93 18.37 10.18
CA LEU A 197 2.81 19.53 10.03
C LEU A 197 3.28 19.93 11.43
N ALA A 198 4.52 19.62 11.78
CA ALA A 198 5.02 19.82 13.13
C ALA A 198 6.51 20.13 13.10
N VAL A 199 6.97 20.89 14.10
CA VAL A 199 8.41 21.10 14.32
C VAL A 199 9.08 19.75 14.61
N PRO A 200 10.29 19.47 14.08
CA PRO A 200 10.98 18.20 14.32
C PRO A 200 11.16 17.91 15.81
N ASP A 201 10.57 16.81 16.28
CA ASP A 201 10.66 16.28 17.65
C ASP A 201 9.98 14.90 17.73
N ILE A 202 9.93 14.33 18.94
CA ILE A 202 9.18 13.14 19.29
C ILE A 202 7.82 13.53 19.86
N TYR A 203 6.77 12.91 19.30
CA TYR A 203 5.38 13.14 19.66
C TYR A 203 4.68 11.82 19.95
N ILE A 204 3.57 11.92 20.68
CA ILE A 204 2.62 10.86 20.95
C ILE A 204 1.34 11.14 20.19
N LEU A 205 0.97 10.21 19.32
CA LEU A 205 -0.31 10.22 18.60
C LEU A 205 -1.39 9.64 19.51
N LYS A 206 -2.41 10.45 19.79
CA LYS A 206 -3.57 10.05 20.61
C LYS A 206 -4.85 10.07 19.82
N PHE A 207 -5.71 9.12 20.11
CA PHE A 207 -7.01 8.96 19.46
C PHE A 207 -8.12 9.35 20.43
N VAL A 208 -9.06 10.16 19.98
CA VAL A 208 -10.18 10.65 20.77
C VAL A 208 -11.47 10.40 19.99
N VAL A 209 -12.47 9.86 20.66
CA VAL A 209 -13.81 9.72 20.10
C VAL A 209 -14.65 10.92 20.52
N GLU A 210 -15.30 11.55 19.55
CA GLU A 210 -16.26 12.64 19.75
C GLU A 210 -17.65 12.20 19.22
N GLY A 211 -18.71 12.71 19.83
CA GLY A 211 -20.09 12.53 19.34
C GLY A 211 -20.93 11.44 20.00
N LEU A 212 -20.43 10.78 21.06
CA LEU A 212 -21.21 9.84 21.87
C LEU A 212 -21.29 10.29 23.33
N GLU A 213 -22.45 10.05 23.94
CA GLU A 213 -22.63 10.23 25.39
C GLU A 213 -21.90 9.15 26.19
N GLU A 214 -21.75 7.96 25.62
CA GLU A 214 -21.10 6.82 26.25
C GLU A 214 -19.64 6.66 25.78
N TYR A 215 -18.80 6.16 26.69
CA TYR A 215 -17.40 5.89 26.43
C TYR A 215 -17.23 4.67 25.51
N ILE A 216 -16.49 4.84 24.42
CA ILE A 216 -15.99 3.76 23.57
C ILE A 216 -14.50 3.59 23.83
N GLU A 217 -14.09 2.36 24.12
CA GLU A 217 -12.68 2.04 24.31
C GLU A 217 -11.93 2.07 22.96
N ILE A 218 -10.74 2.66 22.94
CA ILE A 218 -9.84 2.54 21.79
C ILE A 218 -8.77 1.49 22.16
N LYS A 219 -8.85 0.30 21.56
CA LYS A 219 -7.89 -0.80 21.74
C LYS A 219 -6.66 -0.56 20.87
N SER A 220 -5.98 0.55 21.13
CA SER A 220 -4.71 0.91 20.50
C SER A 220 -3.87 1.62 21.54
N ASN A 221 -2.58 1.27 21.60
CA ASN A 221 -1.65 2.01 22.42
C ASN A 221 -1.37 3.36 21.77
N ASP A 222 -1.09 4.36 22.61
CA ASP A 222 -0.47 5.60 22.19
C ASP A 222 0.75 5.32 21.29
N ILE A 223 0.84 6.02 20.15
CA ILE A 223 1.88 5.75 19.15
C ILE A 223 2.95 6.82 19.24
N GLU A 224 4.17 6.41 19.54
CA GLU A 224 5.33 7.30 19.50
C GLU A 224 5.81 7.49 18.05
N ILE A 225 5.86 8.74 17.63
CA ILE A 225 6.32 9.14 16.31
C ILE A 225 7.46 10.16 16.44
N GLN A 226 8.47 10.01 15.60
CA GLN A 226 9.56 10.95 15.43
C GLN A 226 9.33 11.73 14.13
N ILE A 227 9.15 13.04 14.27
CA ILE A 227 9.04 13.97 13.15
C ILE A 227 10.43 14.52 12.85
N ASN A 228 10.88 14.30 11.61
CA ASN A 228 12.19 14.74 11.11
C ASN A 228 12.05 15.98 10.22
N THR A 229 13.17 16.65 9.98
CA THR A 229 13.30 17.72 8.98
C THR A 229 13.10 17.18 7.57
N CYS A 230 13.00 18.09 6.58
CA CYS A 230 12.91 17.71 5.18
C CYS A 230 14.18 17.03 4.69
N ASP A 231 14.00 16.03 3.83
CA ASP A 231 15.11 15.39 3.13
C ASP A 231 15.76 16.34 2.13
N ASP A 232 17.00 16.02 1.73
CA ASP A 232 17.77 16.83 0.79
C ASP A 232 17.06 17.05 -0.55
N ASN A 233 16.13 16.17 -0.96
CA ASN A 233 15.37 16.32 -2.20
C ASN A 233 13.95 16.92 -2.01
N GLN A 234 13.52 17.15 -0.78
CA GLN A 234 12.22 17.74 -0.48
C GLN A 234 12.28 19.27 -0.40
N ILE A 235 11.15 19.90 -0.67
CA ILE A 235 11.01 21.36 -0.63
C ILE A 235 10.43 21.75 0.72
N GLU A 236 11.16 22.59 1.44
CA GLU A 236 10.66 23.26 2.64
C GLU A 236 9.63 24.33 2.25
N MET A 237 8.43 24.19 2.79
CA MET A 237 7.30 25.08 2.64
C MET A 237 6.87 25.61 4.00
N LYS A 238 6.18 26.76 4.04
CA LYS A 238 5.58 27.31 5.26
C LYS A 238 4.08 27.43 5.10
N ASN A 239 3.34 26.92 6.08
CA ASN A 239 1.90 27.12 6.10
C ASN A 239 1.53 28.54 6.59
N LYS A 240 0.23 28.86 6.64
CA LYS A 240 -0.26 30.18 7.10
C LYS A 240 0.12 30.51 8.55
N ASN A 241 0.38 29.47 9.37
CA ASN A 241 0.78 29.61 10.77
C ASN A 241 2.31 29.69 10.92
N GLY A 242 3.07 29.67 9.82
CA GLY A 242 4.54 29.71 9.83
C GLY A 242 5.21 28.37 10.13
N ILE A 243 4.46 27.27 10.25
CA ILE A 243 5.00 25.94 10.50
C ILE A 243 5.64 25.43 9.21
N LEU A 244 6.89 24.99 9.32
CA LEU A 244 7.64 24.38 8.23
C LEU A 244 7.11 22.98 7.95
N TYR A 245 6.95 22.64 6.69
CA TYR A 245 6.59 21.30 6.25
C TYR A 245 7.24 20.96 4.91
N CYS A 246 7.34 19.67 4.61
CA CYS A 246 8.01 19.18 3.41
C CYS A 246 6.99 18.80 2.34
N GLU A 247 7.30 19.15 1.10
CA GLU A 247 6.58 18.66 -0.08
C GLU A 247 7.54 17.96 -1.03
N GLU A 248 7.05 16.92 -1.69
CA GLU A 248 7.72 16.31 -2.83
C GLU A 248 7.73 17.31 -4.01
N PRO A 249 8.84 17.40 -4.76
CA PRO A 249 8.93 18.32 -5.89
C PRO A 249 7.91 17.95 -6.98
N ILE A 250 7.11 18.93 -7.39
CA ILE A 250 6.17 18.80 -8.49
C ILE A 250 6.93 18.99 -9.80
N CYS A 251 7.00 17.96 -10.63
CA CYS A 251 7.61 18.04 -11.96
C CYS A 251 6.57 18.30 -13.06
N ASN A 252 7.07 18.72 -14.23
CA ASN A 252 6.27 18.80 -15.45
C ASN A 252 5.67 17.42 -15.78
N LYS A 253 4.42 17.38 -16.29
CA LYS A 253 3.73 16.16 -16.71
C LYS A 253 4.49 15.35 -17.76
N ASN A 254 5.36 16.00 -18.53
CA ASN A 254 6.22 15.35 -19.52
C ASN A 254 7.45 14.65 -18.91
N CYS A 255 7.68 14.81 -17.60
CA CYS A 255 8.73 14.12 -16.88
C CYS A 255 8.23 12.72 -16.46
N PRO A 256 8.84 11.63 -16.96
CA PRO A 256 8.43 10.25 -16.68
C PRO A 256 8.95 9.80 -15.31
N VAL A 257 8.44 10.43 -14.25
CA VAL A 257 8.79 10.10 -12.86
C VAL A 257 8.38 8.65 -12.56
N ASN A 258 9.25 7.89 -11.89
CA ASN A 258 9.13 6.46 -11.56
C ASN A 258 9.48 5.47 -12.69
N SER A 259 9.89 5.94 -13.87
CA SER A 259 10.44 5.06 -14.92
C SER A 259 11.85 5.48 -15.34
N THR A 260 11.98 6.57 -16.09
CA THR A 260 13.26 7.00 -16.68
C THR A 260 13.75 8.34 -16.11
N ALA A 261 13.00 8.91 -15.16
CA ALA A 261 13.37 10.15 -14.50
C ALA A 261 13.04 10.14 -13.00
N ILE A 262 13.74 11.01 -12.28
CA ILE A 262 13.45 11.41 -10.91
C ILE A 262 13.19 12.92 -10.88
N CYS A 263 12.27 13.34 -10.02
CA CYS A 263 12.01 14.76 -9.81
C CYS A 263 12.90 15.29 -8.68
N ILE A 264 13.61 16.39 -8.95
CA ILE A 264 14.55 16.99 -8.00
C ILE A 264 14.13 18.41 -7.68
N LYS A 265 14.30 18.81 -6.42
CA LYS A 265 13.97 20.17 -5.99
C LYS A 265 14.81 21.24 -6.72
N GLY A 266 14.15 22.34 -7.06
CA GLY A 266 14.79 23.54 -7.59
C GLY A 266 15.61 24.30 -6.54
N SER A 267 16.25 25.40 -6.96
CA SER A 267 17.01 26.30 -6.06
C SER A 267 16.14 27.30 -5.29
N THR A 268 14.88 27.47 -5.70
CA THR A 268 13.94 28.41 -5.09
C THR A 268 13.35 27.84 -3.80
N LYS A 269 13.52 28.57 -2.69
CA LYS A 269 12.97 28.18 -1.38
C LYS A 269 11.49 28.52 -1.29
N ASN A 270 10.71 27.69 -0.58
CA ASN A 270 9.27 27.89 -0.32
C ASN A 270 8.38 28.01 -1.57
N VAL A 271 8.80 27.48 -2.71
CA VAL A 271 8.00 27.45 -3.95
C VAL A 271 8.10 26.08 -4.58
N ASN A 272 6.99 25.34 -4.59
CA ASN A 272 6.89 24.05 -5.24
C ASN A 272 6.07 24.17 -6.54
N ASN A 273 6.74 24.33 -7.67
CA ASN A 273 6.09 24.37 -8.98
C ASN A 273 6.89 23.59 -10.04
N ASN A 274 6.21 23.26 -11.13
CA ASN A 274 6.76 22.48 -12.24
C ASN A 274 7.82 23.21 -13.08
N GLU A 275 7.94 24.53 -12.94
CA GLU A 275 8.92 25.35 -13.67
C GLU A 275 10.27 25.43 -12.94
N ASN A 276 10.26 25.40 -11.61
CA ASN A 276 11.45 25.52 -10.79
C ASN A 276 12.11 24.17 -10.50
N ASN A 277 11.32 23.08 -10.47
CA ASN A 277 11.83 21.75 -10.18
C ASN A 277 12.44 21.09 -11.42
N ILE A 278 13.45 20.24 -11.18
CA ILE A 278 14.30 19.68 -12.24
C ILE A 278 13.90 18.23 -12.49
N CYS A 279 13.55 17.91 -13.73
CA CYS A 279 13.45 16.53 -14.19
C CYS A 279 14.86 15.99 -14.47
N LYS A 280 15.39 15.10 -13.63
CA LYS A 280 16.70 14.49 -13.83
C LYS A 280 16.52 13.06 -14.34
N CYS A 281 17.12 12.75 -15.48
CA CYS A 281 17.07 11.42 -16.05
C CYS A 281 17.86 10.43 -15.19
N THR A 282 17.36 9.20 -15.10
CA THR A 282 18.09 8.08 -14.51
C THR A 282 19.24 7.65 -15.43
N GLU A 283 20.16 6.84 -14.91
CA GLU A 283 21.30 6.35 -15.68
C GLU A 283 20.84 5.61 -16.94
N GLY A 284 21.50 5.87 -18.08
CA GLY A 284 21.11 5.33 -19.38
C GLY A 284 20.06 6.15 -20.14
N TRP A 285 19.56 7.25 -19.59
CA TRP A 285 18.57 8.14 -20.23
C TRP A 285 19.03 9.59 -20.30
N LYS A 286 18.61 10.31 -21.34
CA LYS A 286 18.90 11.73 -21.58
C LYS A 286 17.71 12.42 -22.27
N GLY A 287 17.87 13.72 -22.52
CA GLY A 287 16.87 14.56 -23.16
C GLY A 287 15.96 15.26 -22.15
N PHE A 288 15.23 16.28 -22.59
CA PHE A 288 14.39 17.12 -21.72
C PHE A 288 13.26 16.33 -21.04
N THR A 289 12.78 15.27 -21.67
CA THR A 289 11.75 14.38 -21.15
C THR A 289 12.28 13.01 -20.73
N CYS A 290 13.61 12.81 -20.70
CA CYS A 290 14.24 11.53 -20.33
C CYS A 290 13.75 10.31 -21.12
N ASN A 291 13.36 10.51 -22.38
CA ASN A 291 12.87 9.44 -23.25
C ASN A 291 13.92 8.97 -24.26
N GLU A 292 15.10 9.59 -24.27
CA GLU A 292 16.19 9.20 -25.17
C GLU A 292 17.17 8.31 -24.40
N LYS A 293 17.43 7.09 -24.89
CA LYS A 293 18.50 6.26 -24.32
C LYS A 293 19.87 6.85 -24.63
N ILE A 294 20.79 6.76 -23.68
CA ILE A 294 22.21 7.05 -23.88
C ILE A 294 22.84 5.80 -24.49
N TYR A 295 23.21 5.89 -25.75
CA TYR A 295 24.00 4.86 -26.42
C TYR A 295 25.48 5.22 -26.33
N GLU A 296 26.30 4.30 -25.85
CA GLU A 296 27.75 4.45 -25.91
C GLU A 296 28.22 4.42 -27.36
N ASN A 297 29.16 5.29 -27.70
CA ASN A 297 29.75 5.32 -29.02
C ASN A 297 30.72 4.14 -29.19
N LEU A 298 30.24 3.04 -29.78
CA LEU A 298 31.05 1.85 -30.07
C LEU A 298 31.94 2.00 -31.34
N SER A 299 31.97 3.17 -31.97
CA SER A 299 32.80 3.44 -33.16
C SER A 299 34.30 3.12 -32.97
N PRO A 300 34.94 3.42 -31.82
CA PRO A 300 36.35 3.08 -31.61
C PRO A 300 36.60 1.56 -31.60
N ILE A 301 35.72 0.80 -30.93
CA ILE A 301 35.80 -0.67 -30.87
C ILE A 301 35.60 -1.26 -32.27
N LYS A 302 34.61 -0.74 -33.02
CA LYS A 302 34.38 -1.12 -34.42
C LYS A 302 35.62 -0.91 -35.29
N LYS A 303 36.27 0.25 -35.15
CA LYS A 303 37.49 0.54 -35.89
C LYS A 303 38.61 -0.45 -35.53
N SER A 304 38.75 -0.83 -34.27
CA SER A 304 39.72 -1.85 -33.83
C SER A 304 39.44 -3.21 -34.49
N ILE A 305 38.19 -3.69 -34.41
CA ILE A 305 37.83 -5.01 -34.93
C ILE A 305 37.99 -5.09 -36.45
N ILE A 306 37.64 -4.02 -37.18
CA ILE A 306 37.83 -3.97 -38.64
C ILE A 306 39.33 -4.02 -38.99
N ILE A 307 40.18 -3.31 -38.25
CA ILE A 307 41.63 -3.30 -38.48
C ILE A 307 42.20 -4.71 -38.22
N GLU A 308 41.86 -5.33 -37.10
CA GLU A 308 42.33 -6.67 -36.74
C GLU A 308 41.90 -7.74 -37.76
N ASN A 309 40.61 -7.74 -38.15
CA ASN A 309 40.09 -8.66 -39.16
C ASN A 309 40.75 -8.45 -40.54
N SER A 310 41.06 -7.21 -40.91
CA SER A 310 41.75 -6.90 -42.16
C SER A 310 43.17 -7.49 -42.17
N ILE A 311 43.90 -7.38 -41.07
CA ILE A 311 45.25 -7.94 -40.93
C ILE A 311 45.22 -9.47 -41.03
N ILE A 312 44.31 -10.12 -40.30
CA ILE A 312 44.14 -11.58 -40.32
C ILE A 312 43.80 -12.06 -41.74
N THR A 313 42.91 -11.35 -42.43
CA THR A 313 42.51 -11.67 -43.81
C THR A 313 43.70 -11.63 -44.77
N ILE A 314 44.54 -10.60 -44.67
CA ILE A 314 45.76 -10.47 -45.48
C ILE A 314 46.69 -11.66 -45.23
N ILE A 315 46.91 -12.03 -43.96
CA ILE A 315 47.76 -13.18 -43.58
C ILE A 315 47.25 -14.48 -44.20
N ILE A 316 45.93 -14.72 -44.15
CA ILE A 316 45.32 -15.94 -44.73
C ILE A 316 45.49 -15.97 -46.25
N ILE A 317 45.26 -14.84 -46.94
CA ILE A 317 45.45 -14.75 -48.39
C ILE A 317 46.91 -14.98 -48.77
N SER A 318 47.85 -14.36 -48.06
CA SER A 318 49.28 -14.59 -48.26
C SER A 318 49.67 -16.06 -48.04
N ASN A 319 49.09 -16.72 -47.03
CA ASN A 319 49.32 -18.14 -46.76
C ASN A 319 48.80 -19.03 -47.90
N ILE A 320 47.60 -18.74 -48.44
CA ILE A 320 47.05 -19.45 -49.61
C ILE A 320 47.97 -19.30 -50.82
N ILE A 321 48.42 -18.07 -51.11
CA ILE A 321 49.36 -17.81 -52.22
C ILE A 321 50.67 -18.58 -52.01
N PHE A 322 51.20 -18.58 -50.78
CA PHE A 322 52.41 -19.31 -50.44
C PHE A 322 52.26 -20.83 -50.66
N ILE A 323 51.14 -21.42 -50.23
CA ILE A 323 50.84 -22.85 -50.45
C ILE A 323 50.76 -23.16 -51.94
N LEU A 324 50.07 -22.31 -52.72
CA LEU A 324 49.91 -22.52 -54.17
C LEU A 324 51.24 -22.39 -54.92
N TYR A 325 52.08 -21.41 -54.55
CA TYR A 325 53.39 -21.20 -55.15
C TYR A 325 54.35 -22.38 -54.86
N ASN A 326 54.33 -22.90 -53.62
CA ASN A 326 55.22 -23.97 -53.19
C ASN A 326 54.61 -25.37 -53.34
N ARG A 327 53.54 -25.54 -54.12
CA ARG A 327 52.77 -26.81 -54.22
C ARG A 327 53.58 -28.05 -54.57
N ASN A 328 54.74 -27.89 -55.24
CA ASN A 328 55.61 -29.00 -55.64
C ASN A 328 56.61 -29.41 -54.55
N GLN A 329 56.71 -28.67 -53.44
CA GLN A 329 57.58 -29.06 -52.33
C GLN A 329 57.01 -30.29 -51.62
N ARG A 330 57.91 -31.22 -51.27
CA ARG A 330 57.56 -32.55 -50.75
C ARG A 330 56.58 -32.50 -49.57
N ILE A 331 56.80 -31.61 -48.60
CA ILE A 331 55.94 -31.45 -47.41
C ILE A 331 54.49 -31.09 -47.79
N ILE A 332 54.31 -30.14 -48.70
CA ILE A 332 52.97 -29.67 -49.12
C ILE A 332 52.28 -30.74 -49.97
N ASN A 333 53.04 -31.41 -50.84
CA ASN A 333 52.53 -32.48 -51.68
C ASN A 333 52.09 -33.70 -50.85
N ASP A 334 52.86 -34.07 -49.82
CA ASP A 334 52.58 -35.23 -48.95
C ASP A 334 51.30 -35.03 -48.11
N ILE A 335 51.08 -33.83 -47.58
CA ILE A 335 49.86 -33.51 -46.80
C ILE A 335 48.64 -33.30 -47.71
N GLY A 336 48.88 -32.80 -48.92
CA GLY A 336 47.88 -32.54 -49.95
C GLY A 336 47.47 -31.08 -50.00
N VAL A 337 47.87 -30.39 -51.08
CA VAL A 337 47.58 -28.97 -51.37
C VAL A 337 46.10 -28.65 -51.17
N THR A 338 45.21 -29.49 -51.69
CA THR A 338 43.75 -29.29 -51.61
C THR A 338 43.25 -29.20 -50.17
N LYS A 339 43.79 -30.02 -49.25
CA LYS A 339 43.39 -30.01 -47.84
C LYS A 339 43.84 -28.72 -47.13
N MET A 340 45.07 -28.28 -47.38
CA MET A 340 45.61 -27.04 -46.80
C MET A 340 44.88 -25.79 -47.30
N VAL A 341 44.57 -25.74 -48.60
CA VAL A 341 43.80 -24.63 -49.20
C VAL A 341 42.38 -24.63 -48.64
N LEU A 342 41.71 -25.79 -48.54
CA LEU A 342 40.36 -25.89 -48.00
C LEU A 342 40.29 -25.46 -46.53
N PHE A 343 41.29 -25.80 -45.72
CA PHE A 343 41.41 -25.33 -44.34
C PHE A 343 41.55 -23.80 -44.27
N SER A 344 42.42 -23.21 -45.10
CA SER A 344 42.63 -21.77 -45.16
C SER A 344 41.37 -21.01 -45.62
N ILE A 345 40.63 -21.58 -46.59
CA ILE A 345 39.32 -21.07 -47.02
C ILE A 345 38.31 -21.14 -45.88
N GLY A 346 38.29 -22.23 -45.10
CA GLY A 346 37.41 -22.37 -43.93
C GLY A 346 37.66 -21.28 -42.88
N ILE A 347 38.93 -20.98 -42.57
CA ILE A 347 39.29 -19.89 -41.66
C ILE A 347 38.87 -18.53 -42.23
N PHE A 348 39.09 -18.28 -43.52
CA PHE A 348 38.65 -17.06 -44.18
C PHE A 348 37.13 -16.87 -44.09
N ILE A 349 36.36 -17.93 -44.35
CA ILE A 349 34.89 -17.91 -44.23
C ILE A 349 34.48 -17.61 -42.78
N TYR A 350 35.13 -18.20 -41.78
CA TYR A 350 34.84 -17.92 -40.38
C TYR A 350 34.99 -16.42 -40.02
N PHE A 351 36.11 -15.80 -40.38
CA PHE A 351 36.33 -14.38 -40.08
C PHE A 351 35.42 -13.44 -40.88
N THR A 352 35.07 -13.80 -42.12
CA THR A 352 34.11 -13.01 -42.91
C THR A 352 32.70 -13.08 -42.31
N ILE A 353 32.25 -14.25 -41.84
CA ILE A 353 30.97 -14.39 -41.13
C ILE A 353 31.00 -13.57 -39.83
N MET A 354 32.06 -13.67 -39.04
CA MET A 354 32.18 -12.90 -37.79
C MET A 354 32.09 -11.38 -38.02
N SER A 355 32.73 -10.87 -39.08
CA SER A 355 32.63 -9.48 -39.50
C SER A 355 31.21 -9.08 -39.91
N MET A 356 30.50 -9.95 -40.65
CA MET A 356 29.11 -9.71 -41.03
C MET A 356 28.17 -9.69 -39.82
N THR A 357 28.36 -10.57 -38.84
CA THR A 357 27.56 -10.60 -37.60
C THR A 357 27.72 -9.34 -36.76
N ILE A 358 28.93 -8.77 -36.71
CA ILE A 358 29.17 -7.50 -36.01
C ILE A 358 28.43 -6.36 -36.71
N LYS A 359 28.39 -6.37 -38.05
CA LYS A 359 27.66 -5.38 -38.84
C LYS A 359 26.14 -5.50 -38.65
N SER A 360 25.59 -6.71 -38.59
CA SER A 360 24.14 -6.90 -38.39
C SER A 360 23.68 -6.49 -36.98
N TYR A 361 24.51 -6.71 -35.95
CA TYR A 361 24.23 -6.24 -34.60
C TYR A 361 24.16 -4.71 -34.53
N GLU A 362 24.97 -4.00 -35.31
CA GLU A 362 24.94 -2.53 -35.43
C GLU A 362 23.64 -2.03 -36.05
N GLU A 363 23.21 -2.63 -37.17
CA GLU A 363 21.96 -2.28 -37.85
C GLU A 363 20.75 -2.54 -36.95
N GLY A 364 20.79 -3.60 -36.13
CA GLY A 364 19.78 -3.85 -35.09
C GLY A 364 19.74 -2.77 -34.01
N SER A 365 20.90 -2.39 -33.46
CA SER A 365 20.98 -1.35 -32.42
C SER A 365 20.58 0.04 -32.91
N GLN A 366 20.81 0.35 -34.19
CA GLN A 366 20.42 1.63 -34.80
C GLN A 366 18.93 1.68 -35.16
N ASN A 367 18.31 0.55 -35.50
CA ASN A 367 16.88 0.51 -35.82
C ASN A 367 16.00 0.66 -34.56
N GLU A 368 16.48 0.31 -33.38
CA GLU A 368 15.81 0.67 -32.11
C GLU A 368 15.79 2.18 -31.83
N ILE A 369 16.61 2.98 -32.53
CA ILE A 369 16.70 4.45 -32.36
C ILE A 369 15.51 5.17 -33.04
N ASN A 370 14.70 4.48 -33.85
CA ASN A 370 13.52 5.04 -34.51
C ASN A 370 12.27 4.20 -34.25
N PRO A 371 11.62 4.32 -33.07
CA PRO A 371 10.35 3.66 -32.82
C PRO A 371 9.23 4.47 -33.50
N LYS A 372 9.17 4.42 -34.83
CA LYS A 372 7.89 4.65 -35.53
C LYS A 372 7.22 3.30 -35.69
N ILE A 373 6.39 2.97 -34.68
CA ILE A 373 5.27 2.01 -34.73
C ILE A 373 5.55 0.82 -35.67
N SER A 374 6.27 -0.18 -35.16
CA SER A 374 6.18 -1.53 -35.68
C SER A 374 6.14 -2.48 -34.49
N ASN A 375 5.14 -3.37 -34.52
CA ASN A 375 4.86 -4.35 -33.48
C ASN A 375 6.10 -5.13 -33.06
N GLU A 376 6.14 -5.45 -31.76
CA GLU A 376 7.09 -6.36 -31.13
C GLU A 376 7.18 -7.66 -31.92
N GLU A 377 8.35 -7.93 -32.50
CA GLU A 377 8.86 -9.29 -32.63
C GLU A 377 10.38 -9.30 -32.92
N ILE A 378 11.09 -10.05 -32.07
CA ILE A 378 12.39 -10.69 -32.31
C ILE A 378 13.64 -9.78 -32.20
N CYS A 379 14.09 -9.57 -30.96
CA CYS A 379 15.52 -9.60 -30.64
C CYS A 379 15.73 -10.53 -29.45
N ASN A 380 16.35 -11.68 -29.72
CA ASN A 380 16.55 -12.77 -28.77
C ASN A 380 17.70 -12.39 -27.81
N GLU A 381 17.43 -12.24 -26.50
CA GLU A 381 18.42 -11.86 -25.46
C GLU A 381 19.66 -12.78 -25.40
N ASN A 382 19.60 -13.96 -26.01
CA ASN A 382 20.67 -14.95 -26.01
C ASN A 382 21.97 -14.50 -26.74
N ASN A 383 21.91 -13.53 -27.66
CA ASN A 383 23.11 -13.09 -28.39
C ASN A 383 24.01 -12.12 -27.60
N VAL A 384 23.46 -11.37 -26.64
CA VAL A 384 24.23 -10.38 -25.86
C VAL A 384 25.15 -11.06 -24.85
N ASN A 385 24.72 -12.19 -24.29
CA ASN A 385 25.52 -12.99 -23.35
C ASN A 385 26.68 -13.75 -24.02
N ILE A 386 26.63 -13.96 -25.34
CA ILE A 386 27.71 -14.63 -26.07
C ILE A 386 28.88 -13.67 -26.29
N LEU A 387 28.63 -12.40 -26.59
CA LEU A 387 29.68 -11.38 -26.77
C LEU A 387 30.43 -11.05 -25.47
N LYS A 388 29.73 -10.99 -24.32
CA LYS A 388 30.35 -10.81 -22.99
C LYS A 388 31.22 -11.99 -22.52
N LYS A 389 31.10 -13.15 -23.16
CA LYS A 389 31.94 -14.32 -22.88
C LYS A 389 33.10 -14.49 -23.86
N ILE A 390 33.10 -13.75 -24.97
CA ILE A 390 34.11 -13.82 -26.03
C ILE A 390 35.14 -12.67 -25.90
N LEU A 391 34.73 -11.51 -25.35
CA LEU A 391 35.63 -10.48 -24.82
C LEU A 391 36.00 -10.81 -23.37
#